data_AF-A0A955QQM4-F1
#
_entry.id   AF-A0A955QQM4-F1
#
_cell.length_a   1.000
_cell.length_b   1.000
_cell.length_c   1.000
_cell.angle_alpha   90.00
_cell.angle_beta   90.00
_cell.angle_gamma   90.00
#
_symmetry.space_group_name_H-M   'P 1'
#
loop_
_entity.id
_entity.type
_entity.pdbx_description
1 polymer ?
#
loop_
_entity_poly.entity_id
_entity_poly.type
_entity_poly.pdbx_seq_one_letter_code
_entity_poly.pdbx_strand_id
1 'polypeptide(L)' 'MKEKDSEKTGTWIVRDIPSDLMRRTRMAALAENKTVRELLMGLVESHLKDLERKGVMPKGKG' A
#
# COMPACT_ATOMS: atom_id res chain seq x y z
N MET A 1 -8.57 -2.31 32.83
CA MET A 1 -8.76 -1.62 31.54
C MET A 1 -8.08 -2.47 30.48
N LYS A 2 -8.81 -2.98 29.48
CA LYS A 2 -8.17 -3.59 28.31
C LYS A 2 -7.51 -2.47 27.54
N GLU A 3 -6.18 -2.48 27.43
CA GLU A 3 -5.45 -1.63 26.50
C GLU A 3 -6.05 -1.89 25.11
N LYS A 4 -6.68 -0.86 24.54
CA LYS A 4 -7.00 -0.85 23.12
C LYS A 4 -5.63 -0.92 22.43
N ASP A 5 -5.35 -2.01 21.70
CA ASP A 5 -4.27 -2.05 20.71
C ASP A 5 -4.37 -0.75 19.89
N SER A 6 -3.53 0.22 20.21
CA SER A 6 -3.29 1.33 19.30
C SER A 6 -2.78 0.68 18.02
N GLU A 7 -3.40 0.99 16.89
CA GLU A 7 -3.02 0.47 15.57
C GLU A 7 -1.50 0.55 15.41
N LYS A 8 -0.82 -0.59 15.56
CA LYS A 8 0.65 -0.64 15.50
C LYS A 8 1.04 -0.41 14.05
N THR A 9 1.38 0.83 13.72
CA THR A 9 1.88 1.17 12.39
C THR A 9 3.30 0.65 12.21
N GLY A 10 3.55 -0.07 11.13
CA GLY A 10 4.90 -0.43 10.69
C GLY A 10 5.47 0.57 9.67
N THR A 11 6.78 0.55 9.47
CA THR A 11 7.48 1.34 8.44
C THR A 11 8.09 0.42 7.39
N TRP A 12 7.85 0.71 6.11
CA TRP A 12 8.54 0.08 5.00
C TRP A 12 9.64 0.98 4.46
N ILE A 13 10.81 0.40 4.22
CA ILE A 13 11.91 1.06 3.53
C ILE A 13 12.14 0.28 2.24
N VAL A 14 11.94 0.94 1.10
CA VAL A 14 12.18 0.36 -0.22
C VAL A 14 13.36 1.09 -0.85
N ARG A 15 14.37 0.34 -1.29
CA ARG A 15 15.63 0.85 -1.85
C ARG A 15 15.78 0.44 -3.31
N ASP A 16 16.77 1.02 -3.98
CA ASP A 16 17.19 0.66 -5.34
C ASP A 16 16.08 0.79 -6.39
N ILE A 17 15.17 1.76 -6.20
CA ILE A 17 14.11 2.06 -7.16
C ILE A 17 14.70 2.81 -8.36
N PRO A 18 14.46 2.35 -9.60
CA PRO A 18 14.89 3.08 -10.80
C PRO A 18 14.35 4.50 -10.85
N SER A 19 15.19 5.47 -11.21
CA SER A 19 14.82 6.90 -11.22
C SER A 19 13.62 7.21 -12.11
N ASP A 20 13.51 6.56 -13.27
CA ASP A 20 12.33 6.76 -14.14
C ASP A 20 11.04 6.24 -13.49
N LEU A 21 11.11 5.10 -12.79
CA LEU A 21 9.96 4.59 -12.06
C LEU A 21 9.52 5.57 -10.96
N MET A 22 10.46 6.11 -10.18
CA MET A 22 10.14 7.14 -9.18
C MET A 22 9.49 8.38 -9.80
N ARG A 23 9.96 8.82 -10.97
CA ARG A 23 9.40 9.97 -11.68
C ARG A 23 7.98 9.70 -12.16
N ARG A 24 7.74 8.56 -12.79
CA ARG A 24 6.42 8.17 -13.31
C ARG A 24 5.40 7.97 -12.19
N THR A 25 5.81 7.34 -11.08
CA THR A 25 4.94 7.19 -9.89
C THR A 25 4.54 8.54 -9.31
N ARG A 26 5.47 9.51 -9.24
CA ARG A 26 5.13 10.88 -8.81
C ARG A 26 4.13 11.55 -9.74
N MET A 27 4.31 11.43 -11.07
CA MET A 27 3.37 12.01 -12.03
C MET A 27 1.98 11.37 -11.93
N ALA A 28 1.90 10.04 -11.76
CA ALA A 28 0.63 9.34 -11.56
C ALA A 28 -0.08 9.81 -10.28
N ALA A 29 0.66 9.91 -9.17
CA ALA A 29 0.10 10.41 -7.91
C ALA A 29 -0.44 11.84 -8.05
N LEU A 30 0.30 12.73 -8.72
CA LEU A 30 -0.15 14.11 -9.00
C LEU A 30 -1.43 14.15 -9.85
N ALA A 31 -1.53 13.32 -10.89
CA ALA A 31 -2.71 13.27 -11.76
C ALA A 31 -3.98 12.86 -11.00
N GLU A 32 -3.83 12.07 -9.92
CA GLU A 32 -4.94 11.62 -9.07
C GLU A 32 -5.16 12.51 -7.84
N ASN A 33 -4.46 13.65 -7.70
CA ASN A 33 -4.44 14.48 -6.49
C ASN A 33 -4.09 13.69 -5.21
N LYS A 34 -3.13 12.76 -5.31
CA LYS A 34 -2.66 11.90 -4.22
C LYS A 34 -1.17 12.10 -3.95
N THR A 35 -0.74 11.76 -2.74
CA THR A 35 0.66 11.50 -2.43
C THR A 35 1.11 10.15 -3.01
N VAL A 36 2.42 9.97 -3.21
CA VAL A 36 2.98 8.66 -3.62
C VAL A 36 2.63 7.57 -2.61
N ARG A 37 2.59 7.89 -1.31
CA ARG A 37 2.20 6.96 -0.26
C ARG A 37 0.76 6.47 -0.45
N GLU A 38 -0.18 7.37 -0.66
CA GLU A 38 -1.60 7.02 -0.87
C GLU A 38 -1.80 6.20 -2.13
N LEU A 39 -1.10 6.54 -3.22
CA LEU A 39 -1.12 5.75 -4.45
C LEU A 39 -0.64 4.31 -4.19
N LEU A 40 0.52 4.15 -3.54
CA LEU A 40 1.08 2.83 -3.24
C LEU A 40 0.18 2.02 -2.29
N MET A 41 -0.38 2.65 -1.26
CA MET A 41 -1.31 1.98 -0.34
C MET A 41 -2.56 1.49 -1.06
N GLY A 42 -3.17 2.34 -1.90
CA GLY A 42 -4.34 1.95 -2.69
C GLY A 42 -4.06 0.80 -3.65
N LEU A 43 -2.88 0.81 -4.31
CA LEU A 43 -2.46 -0.29 -5.18
C LEU A 43 -2.29 -1.59 -4.41
N VAL A 44 -1.62 -1.55 -3.25
CA VAL A 44 -1.43 -2.75 -2.40
C VAL A 44 -2.76 -3.28 -1.89
N GLU A 45 -3.63 -2.42 -1.34
CA GLU A 45 -4.94 -2.83 -0.85
C GLU A 45 -5.82 -3.43 -1.95
N SER A 46 -5.83 -2.83 -3.14
CA SER A 46 -6.58 -3.35 -4.28
C SER A 46 -6.04 -4.71 -4.70
N HIS A 47 -4.72 -4.86 -4.77
CA HIS A 47 -4.10 -6.13 -5.14
C HIS A 47 -4.40 -7.23 -4.12
N LEU A 48 -4.32 -6.93 -2.82
CA LEU A 48 -4.67 -7.88 -1.76
C LEU A 48 -6.13 -8.33 -1.85
N LYS A 49 -7.08 -7.41 -2.07
CA LYS A 49 -8.50 -7.75 -2.27
C LYS A 49 -8.70 -8.68 -3.47
N ASP A 50 -7.94 -8.49 -4.54
CA ASP A 50 -8.01 -9.37 -5.70
C ASP A 50 -7.43 -10.76 -5.42
N LEU A 51 -6.35 -10.85 -4.63
CA LEU A 51 -5.79 -12.13 -4.18
C LEU A 51 -6.75 -12.87 -3.25
N GLU A 52 -7.43 -12.17 -2.36
CA GLU A 52 -8.49 -12.74 -1.50
C GLU A 52 -9.67 -13.28 -2.32
N ARG A 53 -10.11 -12.54 -3.35
CA ARG A 53 -11.17 -12.99 -4.26
C ARG A 53 -10.78 -14.24 -5.05
N LYS A 54 -9.50 -14.34 -5.44
CA LYS A 54 -8.94 -15.51 -6.13
C LYS A 54 -8.67 -16.70 -5.20
N GLY A 55 -8.84 -16.53 -3.88
CA GLY A 55 -8.56 -17.57 -2.89
C GLY A 55 -7.06 -17.83 -2.68
N VAL A 56 -6.18 -16.94 -3.17
CA VAL A 56 -4.72 -17.03 -2.99
C VAL A 56 -4.33 -16.58 -1.58
N MET A 57 -5.05 -15.59 -1.04
CA MET A 57 -4.88 -15.08 0.31
C MET A 57 -6.14 -15.35 1.15
N PRO A 58 -5.99 -15.61 2.47
CA PRO A 58 -7.14 -15.70 3.35
C PRO A 58 -7.85 -14.34 3.43
N LYS A 59 -9.20 -14.37 3.40
CA LYS A 59 -10.02 -13.21 3.75
C LYS A 59 -9.78 -12.92 5.24
N GLY A 60 -9.35 -11.70 5.60
CA GLY A 60 -8.75 -11.35 6.92
C GLY A 60 -9.29 -12.09 8.17
N LYS A 61 -8.49 -12.36 9.23
CA LYS A 61 -7.45 -11.56 9.90
C LYS A 61 -6.11 -12.30 10.04
N GLY A 62 -5.02 -11.64 9.68
CA GLY A 62 -3.70 -11.82 10.29
C GLY A 62 -3.47 -10.77 11.35
#